data_AF-A0A937KUW4-F1
#
_entry.id   AF-A0A937KUW4-F1
#
_cell.length_a   1.000
_cell.length_b   1.000
_cell.length_c   1.000
_cell.angle_alpha   90.00
_cell.angle_beta   90.00
_cell.angle_gamma   90.00
#
_symmetry.space_group_name_H-M   'P 1'
#
loop_
_entity.id
_entity.type
_entity.pdbx_description
1 polymer ?
#
loop_
_entity_poly.entity_id
_entity_poly.type
_entity_poly.pdbx_seq_one_letter_code
_entity_poly.pdbx_strand_id
1 'polypeptide(L)'
;KIGWIRKYWQWTTVSLAAQMAVGPLSVFYFHQFPSLFLISNLLIIPFFGVFLFLVMAVFVMLLLDLIPHFIAMFFDGTVQLLNGTVSWIAQNDPFLLNQLYHSVPILLGLYLFLFFVVLSLEKKRFPQWVGTAISFLILLSLIQLEQEKTTNERAFWIFHSHRESSYGYFKSGVFYHHSSNPDKNRRILSDFANSRLLYRLEKLPVENFFSEDQFHLLILDNEKRYTLPNYSPTHILLRNDPKINLDRLLQIHQPQLVVADGSNSPWTVSRWEKSCKKYTIPFYDTRKSGALKISLENGG
;
A
#
# COMPACT_ATOMS: atom_id res chain seq x y z
N LYS A 1 -37.31 -34.31 -7.54
CA LYS A 1 -36.51 -33.69 -6.45
C LYS A 1 -35.26 -32.98 -7.01
N ILE A 2 -35.44 -31.95 -7.85
CA ILE A 2 -34.35 -31.20 -8.54
C ILE A 2 -34.33 -29.70 -8.14
N GLY A 3 -35.32 -29.24 -7.37
CA GLY A 3 -35.49 -27.82 -7.05
C GLY A 3 -34.35 -27.20 -6.23
N TRP A 4 -33.81 -27.90 -5.25
CA TRP A 4 -32.76 -27.37 -4.37
C TRP A 4 -31.43 -27.17 -5.09
N ILE A 5 -31.01 -28.13 -5.91
CA ILE A 5 -29.79 -28.02 -6.73
C ILE A 5 -29.89 -26.83 -7.69
N ARG A 6 -31.06 -26.64 -8.33
CA ARG A 6 -31.30 -25.48 -9.19
C ARG A 6 -31.23 -24.16 -8.41
N LYS A 7 -31.73 -24.12 -7.17
CA LYS A 7 -31.70 -22.91 -6.33
C LYS A 7 -30.28 -22.56 -5.89
N TYR A 8 -29.48 -23.56 -5.47
CA TYR A 8 -28.06 -23.36 -5.19
C TYR A 8 -27.30 -22.88 -6.42
N TRP A 9 -27.56 -23.48 -7.59
CA TRP A 9 -26.95 -23.03 -8.84
C TRP A 9 -27.27 -21.57 -9.15
N GLN A 10 -28.54 -21.16 -9.01
CA GLN A 10 -28.96 -19.77 -9.21
C GLN A 10 -28.21 -18.81 -8.28
N TRP A 11 -28.11 -19.13 -6.99
CA TRP A 11 -27.38 -18.31 -6.02
C TRP A 11 -25.89 -18.20 -6.35
N THR A 12 -25.27 -19.31 -6.72
CA THR A 12 -23.87 -19.33 -7.18
C THR A 12 -23.67 -18.44 -8.41
N THR A 13 -24.54 -18.55 -9.42
CA THR A 13 -24.42 -17.74 -10.64
C THR A 13 -24.63 -16.24 -10.39
N VAL A 14 -25.58 -15.88 -9.52
CA VAL A 14 -25.82 -14.48 -9.13
C VAL A 14 -24.62 -13.93 -8.35
N SER A 15 -24.09 -14.71 -7.40
CA SER A 15 -22.89 -14.33 -6.65
C SER A 15 -21.68 -14.16 -7.56
N LEU A 16 -21.49 -15.05 -8.54
CA LEU A 16 -20.39 -14.95 -9.50
C LEU A 16 -20.51 -13.69 -10.36
N ALA A 17 -21.70 -13.41 -10.88
CA ALA A 17 -21.95 -12.20 -11.68
C ALA A 17 -21.72 -10.92 -10.86
N ALA A 18 -22.21 -10.88 -9.62
CA ALA A 18 -21.96 -9.77 -8.71
C ALA A 18 -20.46 -9.60 -8.42
N GLN A 19 -19.73 -10.69 -8.18
CA GLN A 19 -18.30 -10.64 -7.91
C GLN A 19 -17.48 -10.24 -9.14
N MET A 20 -17.89 -10.60 -10.36
CA MET A 20 -17.24 -10.11 -11.57
C MET A 20 -17.37 -8.58 -11.72
N ALA A 21 -18.50 -8.01 -11.30
CA ALA A 21 -18.73 -6.57 -11.34
C ALA A 21 -18.00 -5.83 -10.21
N VAL A 22 -18.05 -6.34 -8.97
CA VAL A 22 -17.52 -5.64 -7.79
C VAL A 22 -16.05 -5.99 -7.52
N GLY A 23 -15.60 -7.18 -7.91
CA GLY A 23 -14.26 -7.72 -7.65
C GLY A 23 -13.12 -6.79 -8.05
N PRO A 24 -13.09 -6.21 -9.26
CA PRO A 24 -12.04 -5.28 -9.66
C PRO A 24 -11.92 -4.07 -8.73
N LEU A 25 -13.05 -3.48 -8.33
CA LEU A 25 -13.08 -2.35 -7.40
C LEU A 25 -12.69 -2.76 -5.98
N SER A 26 -13.13 -3.93 -5.52
CA SER A 26 -12.72 -4.48 -4.22
C SER A 26 -11.21 -4.69 -4.16
N VAL A 27 -10.61 -5.25 -5.22
CA VAL A 27 -9.16 -5.42 -5.32
C VAL A 27 -8.46 -4.06 -5.34
N PHE A 28 -8.95 -3.10 -6.11
CA PHE A 28 -8.38 -1.76 -6.17
C PHE A 28 -8.37 -1.05 -4.80
N TYR A 29 -9.45 -1.17 -4.03
CA TYR A 29 -9.58 -0.46 -2.75
C TYR A 29 -8.93 -1.20 -1.58
N PHE A 30 -9.06 -2.53 -1.53
CA PHE A 30 -8.60 -3.32 -0.39
C PHE A 30 -7.27 -4.05 -0.64
N HIS A 31 -6.73 -4.01 -1.86
CA HIS A 31 -5.51 -4.72 -2.29
C HIS A 31 -5.53 -6.23 -2.00
N GLN A 32 -6.73 -6.79 -1.91
CA GLN A 32 -6.94 -8.19 -1.60
C GLN A 32 -8.23 -8.72 -2.24
N PHE A 33 -8.24 -10.01 -2.51
CA PHE A 33 -9.42 -10.74 -2.95
C PHE A 33 -9.58 -12.02 -2.11
N PRO A 34 -10.70 -12.18 -1.38
CA PRO A 34 -10.93 -13.38 -0.58
C PRO A 34 -11.17 -14.58 -1.50
N SER A 35 -10.45 -15.68 -1.29
CA SER A 35 -10.67 -16.90 -2.08
C SER A 35 -12.00 -17.56 -1.73
N LEU A 36 -12.44 -17.38 -0.48
CA LEU A 36 -13.72 -17.88 0.03
C LEU A 36 -14.90 -16.97 -0.32
N PHE A 37 -14.78 -16.05 -1.29
CA PHE A 37 -15.84 -15.10 -1.65
C PHE A 37 -17.18 -15.77 -1.91
N LEU A 38 -17.20 -16.96 -2.52
CA LEU A 38 -18.45 -17.66 -2.85
C LEU A 38 -19.16 -18.15 -1.58
N ILE A 39 -18.41 -18.71 -0.64
CA ILE A 39 -18.93 -19.18 0.65
C ILE A 39 -19.38 -17.98 1.48
N SER A 40 -18.56 -16.92 1.51
CA SER A 40 -18.88 -15.66 2.17
C SER A 40 -20.20 -15.09 1.66
N ASN A 41 -20.34 -14.94 0.34
CA ASN A 41 -21.55 -14.41 -0.28
C ASN A 41 -22.76 -15.30 -0.01
N LEU A 42 -22.64 -16.62 -0.09
CA LEU A 42 -23.75 -17.53 0.20
C LEU A 42 -24.21 -17.46 1.67
N LEU A 43 -23.26 -17.29 2.60
CA LEU A 43 -23.57 -17.15 4.03
C LEU A 43 -24.14 -15.78 4.36
N ILE A 44 -23.61 -14.69 3.78
CA ILE A 44 -23.96 -13.31 4.13
C ILE A 44 -25.24 -12.84 3.43
N ILE A 45 -25.41 -13.12 2.13
CA ILE A 45 -26.53 -12.61 1.31
C ILE A 45 -27.92 -12.84 1.93
N PRO A 46 -28.24 -14.03 2.50
CA PRO A 46 -29.54 -14.26 3.12
C PRO A 46 -29.86 -13.31 4.28
N PHE A 47 -28.85 -12.90 5.04
CA PHE A 47 -29.00 -12.01 6.19
C PHE A 47 -28.83 -10.54 5.82
N PHE A 48 -28.11 -10.24 4.73
CA PHE A 48 -27.75 -8.88 4.37
C PHE A 48 -28.95 -8.00 4.04
N GLY A 49 -29.99 -8.56 3.40
CA GLY A 49 -31.22 -7.83 3.11
C GLY A 49 -31.97 -7.40 4.39
N VAL A 50 -32.11 -8.32 5.35
CA VAL A 50 -32.71 -8.05 6.67
C VAL A 50 -31.85 -7.03 7.43
N PHE A 51 -30.54 -7.21 7.40
CA PHE A 51 -29.59 -6.31 8.04
C PHE A 51 -29.70 -4.89 7.48
N LEU A 52 -29.74 -4.71 6.16
CA LEU A 52 -29.85 -3.37 5.55
C LEU A 52 -31.16 -2.67 5.94
N PHE A 53 -32.27 -3.40 5.95
CA PHE A 53 -33.54 -2.86 6.43
C PHE A 53 -33.45 -2.44 7.90
N LEU A 54 -32.83 -3.26 8.73
CA LEU A 54 -32.64 -2.98 10.15
C LEU A 54 -31.75 -1.75 10.37
N VAL A 55 -30.64 -1.63 9.64
CA VAL A 55 -29.76 -0.45 9.66
C VAL A 55 -30.56 0.81 9.30
N MET A 56 -31.33 0.77 8.22
CA MET A 56 -32.12 1.91 7.77
C MET A 56 -33.21 2.29 8.78
N ALA A 57 -33.91 1.30 9.35
CA ALA A 57 -34.94 1.51 10.37
C ALA A 57 -34.34 2.13 11.65
N VAL A 58 -33.21 1.59 12.13
CA VAL A 58 -32.48 2.13 13.29
C VAL A 58 -32.00 3.55 13.00
N PHE A 59 -31.48 3.82 11.80
CA PHE A 59 -31.04 5.16 11.41
C PHE A 59 -32.19 6.19 11.44
N VAL A 60 -33.37 5.82 10.91
CA VAL A 60 -34.55 6.70 10.97
C VAL A 60 -35.04 6.90 12.41
N MET A 61 -35.06 5.84 13.22
CA MET A 61 -35.42 5.95 14.64
C MET A 61 -34.43 6.79 15.43
N LEU A 62 -33.14 6.73 15.07
CA LEU A 62 -32.09 7.58 15.65
C LEU A 62 -32.35 9.06 15.36
N LEU A 63 -32.75 9.41 14.13
CA LEU A 63 -33.09 10.79 13.77
C LEU A 63 -34.30 11.35 14.54
N LEU A 64 -35.16 10.48 15.05
CA LEU A 64 -36.35 10.84 15.82
C LEU A 64 -36.12 10.72 17.34
N ASP A 65 -34.92 10.33 17.80
CA ASP A 65 -34.62 10.00 19.20
C ASP A 65 -35.56 8.94 19.82
N LEU A 66 -36.04 8.00 19.01
CA LEU A 66 -37.06 7.01 19.37
C LEU A 66 -36.57 5.56 19.19
N ILE A 67 -35.34 5.23 19.58
CA ILE A 67 -34.84 3.85 19.46
C ILE A 67 -35.29 3.02 20.68
N PRO A 68 -36.18 2.02 20.51
CA PRO A 68 -36.53 1.13 21.60
C PRO A 68 -35.34 0.23 21.95
N HIS A 69 -35.11 0.01 23.24
CA HIS A 69 -33.98 -0.80 23.72
C HIS A 69 -33.94 -2.21 23.09
N PHE A 70 -35.11 -2.83 22.87
CA PHE A 70 -35.19 -4.14 22.20
C PHE A 70 -34.66 -4.12 20.75
N ILE A 71 -34.96 -3.05 19.99
CA ILE A 71 -34.47 -2.90 18.62
C ILE A 71 -32.95 -2.70 18.62
N ALA A 72 -32.41 -1.92 19.57
CA ALA A 72 -30.98 -1.74 19.72
C ALA A 72 -30.25 -3.06 20.05
N MET A 73 -30.77 -3.86 20.98
CA MET A 73 -30.21 -5.18 21.31
C MET A 73 -30.26 -6.15 20.11
N PHE A 74 -31.38 -6.17 19.39
CA PHE A 74 -31.52 -7.02 18.20
C PHE A 74 -30.56 -6.60 17.07
N PHE A 75 -30.39 -5.28 16.87
CA PHE A 75 -29.41 -4.72 15.94
C PHE A 75 -27.98 -5.12 16.31
N ASP A 76 -27.59 -4.94 17.58
CA ASP A 76 -26.26 -5.30 18.05
C ASP A 76 -25.99 -6.81 17.87
N GLY A 77 -26.94 -7.67 18.21
CA GLY A 77 -26.82 -9.12 17.97
C GLY A 77 -26.62 -9.47 16.50
N THR A 78 -27.30 -8.76 15.58
CA THR A 78 -27.14 -8.96 14.14
C THR A 78 -25.76 -8.49 13.66
N VAL A 79 -25.27 -7.35 14.16
CA VAL A 79 -23.92 -6.85 13.88
C VAL A 79 -22.85 -7.84 14.37
N GLN A 80 -23.00 -8.36 15.59
CA GLN A 80 -22.08 -9.35 16.15
C GLN A 80 -22.05 -10.63 15.32
N LEU A 81 -23.21 -11.12 14.87
CA LEU A 81 -23.30 -12.31 14.00
C LEU A 81 -22.58 -12.09 12.66
N LEU A 82 -22.78 -10.94 12.02
CA LEU A 82 -22.11 -10.59 10.76
C LEU A 82 -20.60 -10.48 10.95
N ASN A 83 -20.14 -9.72 11.94
CA ASN A 83 -18.72 -9.56 12.23
C ASN A 83 -18.06 -10.90 12.61
N GLY A 84 -18.75 -11.75 13.38
CA GLY A 84 -18.29 -13.09 13.72
C GLY A 84 -18.15 -13.98 12.48
N THR A 85 -19.12 -13.93 11.57
CA THR A 85 -19.07 -14.68 10.30
C THR A 85 -17.92 -14.21 9.42
N VAL A 86 -17.75 -12.89 9.25
CA VAL A 86 -16.64 -12.30 8.47
C VAL A 86 -15.28 -12.66 9.10
N SER A 87 -15.17 -12.58 10.43
CA SER A 87 -13.94 -12.93 11.14
C SER A 87 -13.59 -14.41 10.98
N TRP A 88 -14.58 -15.30 11.09
CA TRP A 88 -14.40 -16.73 10.87
C TRP A 88 -13.92 -17.01 9.44
N ILE A 89 -14.53 -16.38 8.43
CA ILE A 89 -14.09 -16.51 7.04
C ILE A 89 -12.65 -16.05 6.87
N ALA A 90 -12.30 -14.89 7.43
CA ALA A 90 -10.95 -14.32 7.31
C ALA A 90 -9.87 -15.21 7.97
N GLN A 91 -10.17 -15.84 9.10
CA GLN A 91 -9.25 -16.75 9.79
C GLN A 91 -9.08 -18.09 9.06
N ASN A 92 -10.10 -18.52 8.30
CA ASN A 92 -10.12 -19.81 7.62
C ASN A 92 -9.83 -19.69 6.11
N ASP A 93 -9.52 -18.52 5.57
CA ASP A 93 -9.20 -18.35 4.15
C ASP A 93 -7.78 -18.89 3.87
N PRO A 94 -7.64 -20.06 3.23
CA PRO A 94 -6.33 -20.70 3.06
C PRO A 94 -5.49 -20.01 1.97
N PHE A 95 -6.14 -19.25 1.08
CA PHE A 95 -5.52 -18.67 -0.11
C PHE A 95 -5.96 -17.21 -0.30
N LEU A 96 -5.91 -16.41 0.77
CA LEU A 96 -6.17 -14.98 0.67
C LEU A 96 -5.21 -14.35 -0.33
N LEU A 97 -5.74 -13.93 -1.49
CA LEU A 97 -4.96 -13.24 -2.51
C LEU A 97 -4.74 -11.81 -2.03
N ASN A 98 -3.58 -11.54 -1.47
CA ASN A 98 -3.20 -10.22 -0.95
C ASN A 98 -2.12 -9.57 -1.83
N GLN A 99 -1.81 -8.30 -1.56
CA GLN A 99 -0.80 -7.51 -2.30
C GLN A 99 -1.14 -7.33 -3.79
N LEU A 100 -2.44 -7.26 -4.09
CA LEU A 100 -2.93 -7.03 -5.44
C LEU A 100 -3.01 -5.52 -5.71
N TYR A 101 -1.91 -4.95 -6.19
CA TYR A 101 -1.89 -3.56 -6.64
C TYR A 101 -2.25 -3.45 -8.13
N HIS A 102 -3.23 -2.59 -8.42
CA HIS A 102 -3.51 -2.11 -9.78
C HIS A 102 -3.89 -0.64 -9.74
N SER A 103 -3.44 0.14 -10.74
CA SER A 103 -3.70 1.58 -10.82
C SER A 103 -5.10 1.90 -11.36
N VAL A 104 -5.54 3.16 -11.19
CA VAL A 104 -6.84 3.64 -11.71
C VAL A 104 -7.02 3.38 -13.22
N PRO A 105 -6.00 3.64 -14.09
CA PRO A 105 -6.13 3.30 -15.51
C PRO A 105 -6.40 1.81 -15.77
N ILE A 106 -5.72 0.91 -15.05
CA ILE A 106 -5.93 -0.54 -15.18
C ILE A 106 -7.35 -0.91 -14.75
N LEU A 107 -7.86 -0.33 -13.64
CA LEU A 107 -9.24 -0.54 -13.18
C LEU A 107 -10.26 -0.14 -14.25
N LEU A 108 -10.10 1.05 -14.84
CA LEU A 108 -10.99 1.53 -15.89
C LEU A 108 -10.89 0.66 -17.16
N GLY A 109 -9.68 0.26 -17.54
CA GLY A 109 -9.46 -0.66 -18.66
C GLY A 109 -10.12 -2.03 -18.43
N LEU A 110 -10.09 -2.54 -17.20
CA LEU A 110 -10.71 -3.80 -16.82
C LEU A 110 -12.25 -3.69 -16.91
N TYR A 111 -12.84 -2.58 -16.43
CA TYR A 111 -14.27 -2.34 -16.60
C TYR A 111 -14.70 -2.18 -18.05
N LEU A 112 -13.90 -1.51 -18.88
CA LEU A 112 -14.13 -1.41 -20.32
C LEU A 112 -14.11 -2.80 -20.97
N PHE A 113 -13.14 -3.64 -20.61
CA PHE A 113 -13.06 -5.02 -21.09
C PHE A 113 -14.27 -5.84 -20.67
N LEU A 114 -14.65 -5.82 -19.38
CA LEU A 114 -15.84 -6.52 -18.88
C LEU A 114 -17.12 -6.08 -19.59
N PHE A 115 -17.28 -4.78 -19.84
CA PHE A 115 -18.41 -4.24 -20.58
C PHE A 115 -18.53 -4.85 -21.99
N PHE A 116 -17.43 -4.91 -22.74
CA PHE A 116 -17.43 -5.53 -24.07
C PHE A 116 -17.62 -7.05 -24.05
N VAL A 117 -17.09 -7.75 -23.04
CA VAL A 117 -17.35 -9.18 -22.84
C VAL A 117 -18.86 -9.41 -22.67
N VAL A 118 -19.51 -8.65 -21.77
CA VAL A 118 -20.96 -8.77 -21.54
C VAL A 118 -21.76 -8.48 -22.82
N LEU A 119 -21.43 -7.38 -23.52
CA LEU A 119 -22.07 -7.04 -24.80
C LEU A 119 -21.90 -8.12 -25.88
N SER A 120 -20.74 -8.77 -25.93
CA SER A 120 -20.45 -9.86 -26.87
C SER A 120 -21.24 -11.11 -26.57
N LEU A 121 -21.38 -11.46 -25.28
CA LEU A 121 -22.17 -12.61 -24.84
C LEU A 121 -23.66 -12.42 -25.08
N GLU A 122 -24.17 -11.19 -24.94
CA GLU A 122 -25.58 -10.85 -25.16
C GLU A 122 -25.92 -10.80 -26.66
N LYS A 123 -25.18 -10.02 -27.45
CA LYS A 123 -25.50 -9.76 -28.86
C LYS A 123 -24.99 -10.82 -29.81
N LYS A 124 -23.92 -11.55 -29.44
CA LYS A 124 -23.28 -12.63 -30.22
C LYS A 124 -22.95 -12.25 -31.67
N ARG A 125 -22.65 -10.98 -31.91
CA ARG A 125 -22.36 -10.41 -33.22
C ARG A 125 -20.85 -10.14 -33.35
N PHE A 126 -20.32 -10.24 -34.57
CA PHE A 126 -18.89 -10.11 -34.84
C PHE A 126 -18.27 -8.77 -34.36
N PRO A 127 -18.90 -7.58 -34.56
CA PRO A 127 -18.31 -6.31 -34.12
C PRO A 127 -18.06 -6.21 -32.61
N GLN A 128 -18.90 -6.85 -31.78
CA GLN A 128 -18.76 -6.84 -30.32
C GLN A 128 -17.54 -7.65 -29.89
N TRP A 129 -17.28 -8.78 -30.54
CA TRP A 129 -16.07 -9.57 -30.34
C TRP A 129 -14.82 -8.79 -30.73
N VAL A 130 -14.87 -8.01 -31.82
CA VAL A 130 -13.80 -7.07 -32.18
C VAL A 130 -13.58 -6.04 -31.07
N GLY A 131 -14.65 -5.44 -30.52
CA GLY A 131 -14.55 -4.52 -29.37
C GLY A 131 -13.95 -5.17 -28.12
N THR A 132 -14.25 -6.45 -27.88
CA THR A 132 -13.65 -7.24 -26.78
C THR A 132 -12.15 -7.44 -26.99
N ALA A 133 -11.73 -7.77 -28.22
CA ALA A 133 -10.31 -7.90 -28.54
C ALA A 133 -9.56 -6.56 -28.40
N ILE A 134 -10.14 -5.46 -28.88
CA ILE A 134 -9.53 -4.12 -28.77
C ILE A 134 -9.41 -3.69 -27.29
N SER A 135 -10.47 -3.83 -26.51
CA SER A 135 -10.43 -3.48 -25.07
C SER A 135 -9.44 -4.35 -24.30
N PHE A 136 -9.28 -5.62 -24.67
CA PHE A 136 -8.25 -6.49 -24.12
C PHE A 136 -6.84 -6.01 -24.46
N LEU A 137 -6.59 -5.61 -25.71
CA LEU A 137 -5.29 -5.05 -26.12
C LEU A 137 -4.96 -3.74 -25.39
N ILE A 138 -5.97 -2.87 -25.18
CA ILE A 138 -5.82 -1.65 -24.37
C ILE A 138 -5.44 -2.02 -22.93
N LEU A 139 -6.14 -2.99 -22.32
CA LEU A 139 -5.84 -3.44 -20.96
C LEU A 139 -4.40 -3.98 -20.86
N LEU A 140 -3.97 -4.81 -21.82
CA LEU A 140 -2.59 -5.31 -21.86
C LEU A 140 -1.58 -4.17 -22.00
N SER A 141 -1.83 -3.20 -22.87
CA SER A 141 -0.96 -2.02 -23.02
C SER A 141 -0.86 -1.21 -21.73
N LEU A 142 -1.97 -1.00 -21.01
CA LEU A 142 -1.96 -0.30 -19.72
C LEU A 142 -1.14 -1.05 -18.67
N ILE A 143 -1.27 -2.38 -18.62
CA ILE A 143 -0.47 -3.21 -17.71
C ILE A 143 1.02 -3.10 -18.05
N GLN A 144 1.38 -3.17 -19.33
CA GLN A 144 2.78 -3.02 -19.77
C GLN A 144 3.35 -1.65 -19.40
N LEU A 145 2.60 -0.55 -19.63
CA LEU A 145 3.04 0.79 -19.25
C LEU A 145 3.26 0.95 -17.73
N GLU A 146 2.42 0.33 -16.90
CA GLU A 146 2.61 0.33 -15.44
C GLU A 146 3.85 -0.48 -15.03
N GLN A 147 4.06 -1.62 -15.68
CA GLN A 147 5.24 -2.47 -15.47
C GLN A 147 6.53 -1.75 -15.88
N GLU A 148 6.55 -1.06 -17.01
CA GLU A 148 7.70 -0.28 -17.47
C GLU A 148 8.03 0.84 -16.50
N LYS A 149 7.02 1.61 -16.05
CA LYS A 149 7.20 2.65 -15.02
C LYS A 149 7.83 2.08 -13.75
N THR A 150 7.33 0.95 -13.28
CA THR A 150 7.82 0.27 -12.07
C THR A 150 9.24 -0.27 -12.26
N THR A 151 9.55 -0.81 -13.44
CA THR A 151 10.84 -1.41 -13.76
C THR A 151 11.94 -0.36 -13.84
N ASN A 152 11.60 0.81 -14.40
CA ASN A 152 12.50 1.94 -14.59
C ASN A 152 12.61 2.83 -13.34
N GLU A 153 11.69 2.72 -12.38
CA GLU A 153 11.78 3.47 -11.14
C GLU A 153 12.94 2.95 -10.28
N ARG A 154 13.87 3.86 -9.99
CA ARG A 154 14.91 3.69 -8.97
C ARG A 154 14.78 4.84 -8.00
N ALA A 155 14.53 4.53 -6.74
CA ALA A 155 14.35 5.55 -5.73
C ALA A 155 14.79 5.08 -4.35
N PHE A 156 15.46 5.95 -3.61
CA PHE A 156 15.73 5.74 -2.20
C PHE A 156 14.66 6.45 -1.37
N TRP A 157 14.04 5.73 -0.45
CA TRP A 157 12.98 6.21 0.42
C TRP A 157 13.45 6.26 1.86
N ILE A 158 13.19 7.37 2.54
CA ILE A 158 13.42 7.52 3.98
C ILE A 158 12.07 7.85 4.61
N PHE A 159 11.57 6.95 5.44
CA PHE A 159 10.25 7.09 6.06
C PHE A 159 10.34 7.82 7.39
N HIS A 160 9.28 8.54 7.71
CA HIS A 160 9.08 9.01 9.07
C HIS A 160 8.47 7.90 9.92
N SER A 161 9.17 7.47 10.97
CA SER A 161 8.61 6.65 12.04
C SER A 161 9.07 7.16 13.39
N HIS A 162 8.13 7.40 14.30
CA HIS A 162 8.44 8.02 15.58
C HIS A 162 9.37 7.14 16.44
N ARG A 163 10.56 7.65 16.78
CA ARG A 163 11.63 6.95 17.53
C ARG A 163 12.24 5.74 16.82
N GLU A 164 12.01 5.60 15.51
CA GLU A 164 12.55 4.48 14.72
C GLU A 164 13.19 4.99 13.44
N SER A 165 14.12 4.20 12.91
CA SER A 165 14.69 4.42 11.58
C SER A 165 14.07 3.43 10.61
N SER A 166 13.53 3.93 9.51
CA SER A 166 13.08 3.11 8.40
C SER A 166 13.38 3.78 7.08
N TYR A 167 14.03 3.04 6.20
CA TYR A 167 14.40 3.49 4.87
C TYR A 167 14.51 2.29 3.95
N GLY A 168 14.53 2.52 2.65
CA GLY A 168 14.75 1.45 1.70
C GLY A 168 15.02 1.94 0.30
N TYR A 169 15.64 1.07 -0.48
CA TYR A 169 15.92 1.27 -1.87
C TYR A 169 14.91 0.49 -2.72
N PHE A 170 14.24 1.19 -3.62
CA PHE A 170 13.34 0.60 -4.58
C PHE A 170 14.04 0.49 -5.94
N LYS A 171 14.12 -0.72 -6.48
CA LYS A 171 14.70 -1.00 -7.79
C LYS A 171 13.88 -2.06 -8.50
N SER A 172 13.35 -1.71 -9.66
CA SER A 172 12.72 -2.65 -10.59
C SER A 172 11.67 -3.56 -9.93
N GLY A 173 10.78 -2.97 -9.12
CA GLY A 173 9.71 -3.70 -8.42
C GLY A 173 10.16 -4.47 -7.18
N VAL A 174 11.44 -4.43 -6.80
CA VAL A 174 11.95 -4.97 -5.53
C VAL A 174 12.19 -3.82 -4.55
N PHE A 175 11.67 -3.97 -3.33
CA PHE A 175 11.94 -3.02 -2.25
C PHE A 175 12.88 -3.62 -1.20
N TYR A 176 14.11 -3.13 -1.18
CA TYR A 176 15.12 -3.45 -0.18
C TYR A 176 14.96 -2.51 1.00
N HIS A 177 14.47 -3.01 2.14
CA HIS A 177 14.11 -2.16 3.27
C HIS A 177 14.90 -2.49 4.52
N HIS A 178 15.17 -1.44 5.30
CA HIS A 178 15.65 -1.53 6.66
C HIS A 178 14.62 -0.95 7.62
N SER A 179 14.45 -1.59 8.77
CA SER A 179 13.61 -1.12 9.87
C SER A 179 14.27 -1.46 11.19
N SER A 180 14.40 -0.47 12.08
CA SER A 180 14.82 -0.72 13.47
C SER A 180 13.83 -1.60 14.24
N ASN A 181 12.53 -1.46 13.94
CA ASN A 181 11.45 -2.24 14.55
C ASN A 181 10.46 -2.71 13.47
N PRO A 182 10.59 -3.95 12.98
CA PRO A 182 9.75 -4.48 11.91
C PRO A 182 8.25 -4.47 12.23
N ASP A 183 7.85 -4.79 13.46
CA ASP A 183 6.44 -4.89 13.84
C ASP A 183 5.75 -3.52 13.82
N LYS A 184 6.41 -2.51 14.40
CA LYS A 184 5.90 -1.15 14.45
C LYS A 184 5.80 -0.50 13.07
N ASN A 185 6.73 -0.81 12.18
CA ASN A 185 6.76 -0.28 10.81
C ASN A 185 6.02 -1.15 9.80
N ARG A 186 5.39 -2.26 10.22
CA ARG A 186 4.65 -3.16 9.34
C ARG A 186 3.58 -2.44 8.53
N ARG A 187 2.86 -1.49 9.16
CA ARG A 187 1.83 -0.70 8.49
C ARG A 187 2.40 0.22 7.40
N ILE A 188 3.52 0.90 7.67
CA ILE A 188 4.17 1.77 6.68
C ILE A 188 4.64 0.94 5.49
N LEU A 189 5.22 -0.24 5.75
CA LEU A 189 5.67 -1.16 4.70
C LEU A 189 4.49 -1.74 3.90
N SER A 190 3.36 -2.08 4.55
CA SER A 190 2.16 -2.54 3.85
C SER A 190 1.53 -1.44 3.01
N ASP A 191 1.44 -0.22 3.54
CA ASP A 191 0.89 0.93 2.82
C ASP A 191 1.78 1.27 1.60
N PHE A 192 3.11 1.19 1.77
CA PHE A 192 4.07 1.33 0.68
C PHE A 192 3.92 0.24 -0.39
N ALA A 193 3.72 -1.01 0.03
CA ALA A 193 3.52 -2.14 -0.86
C ALA A 193 2.20 -2.08 -1.63
N ASN A 194 1.16 -1.56 -0.98
CA ASN A 194 -0.15 -1.38 -1.57
C ASN A 194 -0.23 -0.15 -2.48
N SER A 195 0.72 0.79 -2.41
CA SER A 195 0.69 2.01 -3.22
C SER A 195 1.35 1.85 -4.60
N ARG A 196 1.96 0.70 -4.90
CA ARG A 196 2.77 0.51 -6.11
C ARG A 196 2.86 -0.97 -6.47
N LEU A 197 3.28 -1.25 -7.69
CA LEU A 197 3.55 -2.62 -8.10
C LEU A 197 4.84 -3.11 -7.44
N LEU A 198 4.72 -3.98 -6.43
CA LEU A 198 5.84 -4.66 -5.79
C LEU A 198 5.84 -6.15 -6.14
N TYR A 199 6.99 -6.64 -6.59
CA TYR A 199 7.22 -8.06 -6.82
C TYR A 199 7.81 -8.75 -5.60
N ARG A 200 8.66 -8.04 -4.84
CA ARG A 200 9.34 -8.61 -3.68
C ARG A 200 9.75 -7.57 -2.64
N LEU A 201 9.68 -7.97 -1.39
CA LEU A 201 10.26 -7.28 -0.23
C LEU A 201 11.49 -8.04 0.23
N GLU A 202 12.65 -7.38 0.22
CA GLU A 202 13.90 -7.95 0.71
C GLU A 202 14.46 -7.06 1.83
N LYS A 203 15.22 -7.67 2.75
CA LYS A 203 15.87 -6.92 3.82
C LYS A 203 17.16 -6.31 3.28
N LEU A 204 17.31 -5.00 3.42
CA LEU A 204 18.54 -4.29 3.12
C LEU A 204 19.52 -4.49 4.30
N PRO A 205 20.73 -5.06 4.07
CA PRO A 205 21.73 -5.14 5.13
C PRO A 205 22.11 -3.74 5.62
N VAL A 206 22.33 -3.61 6.94
CA VAL A 206 22.70 -2.33 7.55
C VAL A 206 24.20 -2.10 7.38
N GLU A 207 24.55 -1.49 6.26
CA GLU A 207 25.87 -0.92 6.04
C GLU A 207 25.85 0.57 6.38
N ASN A 208 27.00 1.12 6.79
CA ASN A 208 27.12 2.54 7.09
C ASN A 208 27.12 3.40 5.81
N PHE A 209 26.97 2.77 4.65
CA PHE A 209 27.05 3.39 3.36
C PHE A 209 26.12 2.67 2.37
N PHE A 210 25.53 3.44 1.47
CA PHE A 210 24.80 2.93 0.32
C PHE A 210 25.25 3.71 -0.91
N SER A 211 25.54 2.99 -2.00
CA SER A 211 25.97 3.59 -3.27
C SER A 211 25.17 3.01 -4.41
N GLU A 212 24.68 3.88 -5.27
CA GLU A 212 24.12 3.53 -6.58
C GLU A 212 24.41 4.69 -7.54
N ASP A 213 25.12 4.43 -8.63
CA ASP A 213 25.48 5.43 -9.64
C ASP A 213 26.15 6.69 -9.03
N GLN A 214 25.56 7.88 -9.22
CA GLN A 214 26.01 9.17 -8.66
C GLN A 214 25.54 9.40 -7.21
N PHE A 215 24.71 8.50 -6.68
CA PHE A 215 24.14 8.63 -5.34
C PHE A 215 24.98 7.86 -4.33
N HIS A 216 25.51 8.61 -3.37
CA HIS A 216 26.35 8.11 -2.29
C HIS A 216 25.74 8.57 -0.97
N LEU A 217 25.11 7.66 -0.24
CA LEU A 217 24.46 7.91 1.02
C LEU A 217 25.33 7.40 2.18
N LEU A 218 25.79 8.31 3.02
CA LEU A 218 26.44 7.99 4.29
C LEU A 218 25.39 7.87 5.39
N ILE A 219 25.34 6.71 6.07
CA ILE A 219 24.42 6.45 7.16
C ILE A 219 25.19 6.53 8.48
N LEU A 220 24.86 7.54 9.29
CA LEU A 220 25.47 7.78 10.60
C LEU A 220 24.48 7.43 11.70
N ASP A 221 24.88 6.47 12.52
CA ASP A 221 24.14 5.93 13.67
C ASP A 221 24.91 6.28 14.98
N ASN A 222 24.44 5.90 16.16
CA ASN A 222 25.18 6.06 17.43
C ASN A 222 25.92 4.77 17.83
N GLU A 223 25.48 3.60 17.34
CA GLU A 223 25.97 2.30 17.82
C GLU A 223 27.26 1.80 17.13
N LYS A 224 27.61 2.32 15.95
CA LYS A 224 28.77 1.83 15.18
C LYS A 224 29.90 2.86 15.19
N ARG A 225 31.15 2.42 15.23
CA ARG A 225 32.28 3.31 14.90
C ARG A 225 32.22 3.57 13.40
N TYR A 226 32.01 4.82 12.99
CA TYR A 226 32.05 5.20 11.58
C TYR A 226 33.49 5.34 11.14
N THR A 227 33.89 4.55 10.15
CA THR A 227 35.04 4.89 9.31
C THR A 227 34.53 5.91 8.30
N LEU A 228 35.04 7.14 8.36
CA LEU A 228 34.74 8.13 7.33
C LEU A 228 35.26 7.58 6.00
N PRO A 229 34.41 7.44 4.97
CA PRO A 229 34.86 6.98 3.68
C PRO A 229 35.84 7.98 3.05
N ASN A 230 36.72 7.47 2.19
CA ASN A 230 37.68 8.28 1.43
C ASN A 230 37.07 8.94 0.18
N TYR A 231 35.75 9.12 0.16
CA TYR A 231 34.99 9.77 -0.91
C TYR A 231 33.94 10.72 -0.31
N SER A 232 33.47 11.69 -1.10
CA SER A 232 32.48 12.67 -0.66
C SER A 232 31.05 12.14 -0.85
N PRO A 233 30.30 11.82 0.22
CA PRO A 233 28.91 11.41 0.10
C PRO A 233 28.05 12.56 -0.43
N THR A 234 27.15 12.27 -1.36
CA THR A 234 26.19 13.26 -1.85
C THR A 234 25.10 13.52 -0.81
N HIS A 235 24.73 12.49 -0.04
CA HIS A 235 23.68 12.57 0.97
C HIS A 235 24.13 11.98 2.31
N ILE A 236 23.59 12.51 3.41
CA ILE A 236 23.86 12.01 4.75
C ILE A 236 22.56 11.73 5.47
N LEU A 237 22.40 10.51 5.98
CA LEU A 237 21.30 10.12 6.85
C LEU A 237 21.80 10.04 8.29
N LEU A 238 21.19 10.82 9.18
CA LEU A 238 21.42 10.80 10.62
C LEU A 238 20.30 9.99 11.29
N ARG A 239 20.67 9.00 12.11
CA ARG A 239 19.72 8.11 12.81
C ARG A 239 20.22 7.75 14.21
N ASN A 240 19.33 7.55 15.18
CA ASN A 240 19.60 7.17 16.56
C ASN A 240 20.52 8.15 17.33
N ASP A 241 20.45 9.46 17.02
CA ASP A 241 21.24 10.51 17.68
C ASP A 241 22.78 10.29 17.63
N PRO A 242 23.42 10.21 16.44
CA PRO A 242 24.85 10.04 16.29
C PRO A 242 25.64 11.11 17.05
N LYS A 243 26.61 10.67 17.85
CA LYS A 243 27.54 11.57 18.57
C LYS A 243 28.63 12.09 17.63
N ILE A 244 28.26 13.00 16.73
CA ILE A 244 29.15 13.57 15.71
C ILE A 244 29.30 15.10 15.82
N ASN A 245 30.45 15.60 15.35
CA ASN A 245 30.64 17.01 15.06
C ASN A 245 30.22 17.28 13.61
N LEU A 246 28.97 17.70 13.42
CA LEU A 246 28.41 17.92 12.10
C LEU A 246 29.14 19.06 11.36
N ASP A 247 29.56 20.13 12.04
CA ASP A 247 30.29 21.24 11.42
C ASP A 247 31.55 20.76 10.67
N ARG A 248 32.36 19.89 11.31
CA ARG A 248 33.55 19.31 10.67
C ARG A 248 33.18 18.46 9.45
N LEU A 249 32.11 17.69 9.57
CA LEU A 249 31.68 16.78 8.52
C LEU A 249 31.19 17.56 7.28
N LEU A 250 30.41 18.61 7.50
CA LEU A 250 29.92 19.50 6.43
C LEU A 250 31.06 20.22 5.72
N GLN A 251 32.10 20.65 6.44
CA GLN A 251 33.29 21.29 5.84
C GLN A 251 34.07 20.34 4.91
N ILE A 252 34.22 19.08 5.31
CA ILE A 252 35.01 18.09 4.57
C ILE A 252 34.24 17.59 3.33
N HIS A 253 32.97 17.22 3.51
CA HIS A 253 32.25 16.46 2.49
C HIS A 253 31.27 17.29 1.65
N GLN A 254 30.83 18.45 2.14
CA GLN A 254 29.87 19.35 1.46
C GLN A 254 28.72 18.58 0.75
N PRO A 255 27.94 17.77 1.49
CA PRO A 255 26.85 16.99 0.89
C PRO A 255 25.78 17.91 0.30
N GLN A 256 25.05 17.40 -0.68
CA GLN A 256 23.91 18.08 -1.30
C GLN A 256 22.70 18.14 -0.36
N LEU A 257 22.55 17.14 0.53
CA LEU A 257 21.44 17.08 1.49
C LEU A 257 21.83 16.30 2.74
N VAL A 258 21.40 16.81 3.89
CA VAL A 258 21.44 16.10 5.17
C VAL A 258 20.01 15.78 5.60
N VAL A 259 19.75 14.52 5.96
CA VAL A 259 18.43 14.02 6.36
C VAL A 259 18.50 13.54 7.81
N ALA A 260 17.55 13.99 8.62
CA ALA A 260 17.32 13.44 9.96
C ALA A 260 16.03 12.62 9.96
N ASP A 261 16.15 11.32 10.28
CA ASP A 261 14.98 10.46 10.41
C ASP A 261 14.28 10.61 11.77
N GLY A 262 13.16 9.89 11.92
CA GLY A 262 12.30 9.97 13.10
C GLY A 262 12.87 9.36 14.37
N SER A 263 14.03 8.69 14.31
CA SER A 263 14.70 8.12 15.48
C SER A 263 15.44 9.15 16.33
N ASN A 264 15.73 10.33 15.78
CA ASN A 264 16.51 11.35 16.46
C ASN A 264 15.66 12.25 17.37
N SER A 265 16.26 12.69 18.46
CA SER A 265 15.69 13.63 19.40
C SER A 265 15.49 15.05 18.82
N PRO A 266 14.41 15.78 19.21
CA PRO A 266 14.14 17.13 18.69
C PRO A 266 15.26 18.14 18.92
N TRP A 267 15.96 18.06 20.06
CA TRP A 267 17.03 18.99 20.39
C TRP A 267 18.24 18.78 19.47
N THR A 268 18.59 17.51 19.18
CA THR A 268 19.74 17.16 18.34
C THR A 268 19.47 17.56 16.89
N VAL A 269 18.28 17.26 16.38
CA VAL A 269 17.81 17.68 15.05
C VAL A 269 17.88 19.21 14.90
N SER A 270 17.42 19.96 15.92
CA SER A 270 17.48 21.43 15.92
C SER A 270 18.92 21.96 15.90
N ARG A 271 19.86 21.26 16.57
CA ARG A 271 21.28 21.60 16.55
C ARG A 271 21.87 21.38 15.15
N TRP A 272 21.58 20.25 14.53
CA TRP A 272 22.05 19.94 13.18
C TRP A 272 21.47 20.86 12.12
N GLU A 273 20.19 21.22 12.22
CA GLU A 273 19.55 22.18 11.33
C GLU A 273 20.28 23.53 11.34
N LYS A 274 20.72 24.01 12.53
CA LYS A 274 21.54 25.22 12.66
C LYS A 274 22.91 25.08 12.00
N SER A 275 23.59 23.94 12.18
CA SER A 275 24.86 23.64 11.51
C SER A 275 24.71 23.63 9.99
N CYS A 276 23.69 22.95 9.45
CA CYS A 276 23.42 22.93 8.01
C CYS A 276 23.15 24.34 7.45
N LYS A 277 22.38 25.16 8.16
CA LYS A 277 22.14 26.57 7.78
C LYS A 277 23.44 27.39 7.74
N LYS A 278 24.37 27.16 8.66
CA LYS A 278 25.67 27.86 8.71
C LYS A 278 26.54 27.59 7.47
N TYR A 279 26.45 26.39 6.89
CA TYR A 279 27.21 26.00 5.70
C TYR A 279 26.37 26.01 4.41
N THR A 280 25.16 26.58 4.45
CA THR A 280 24.25 26.66 3.29
C THR A 280 23.93 25.29 2.68
N ILE A 281 23.86 24.25 3.53
CA ILE A 281 23.53 22.89 3.11
C ILE A 281 22.05 22.62 3.41
N PRO A 282 21.26 22.11 2.44
CA PRO A 282 19.89 21.69 2.66
C PRO A 282 19.77 20.66 3.80
N PHE A 283 18.73 20.83 4.64
CA PHE A 283 18.42 19.92 5.74
C PHE A 283 16.97 19.46 5.65
N TYR A 284 16.75 18.15 5.69
CA TYR A 284 15.42 17.54 5.66
C TYR A 284 15.13 16.84 6.99
N ASP A 285 14.09 17.31 7.68
CA ASP A 285 13.58 16.69 8.91
C ASP A 285 12.31 15.91 8.58
N THR A 286 12.38 14.58 8.65
CA THR A 286 11.23 13.71 8.38
C THR A 286 10.06 13.95 9.35
N ARG A 287 10.32 14.49 10.55
CA ARG A 287 9.25 14.84 11.51
C ARG A 287 8.39 16.01 11.03
N LYS A 288 8.99 16.96 10.31
CA LYS A 288 8.29 18.15 9.79
C LYS A 288 7.68 17.90 8.42
N SER A 289 8.41 17.19 7.56
CA SER A 289 8.09 17.09 6.13
C SER A 289 7.56 15.72 5.71
N GLY A 290 7.56 14.73 6.61
CA GLY A 290 7.13 13.36 6.30
C GLY A 290 8.21 12.52 5.62
N ALA A 291 7.78 11.57 4.79
CA ALA A 291 8.69 10.68 4.08
C ALA A 291 9.39 11.41 2.92
N LEU A 292 10.67 11.12 2.72
CA LEU A 292 11.48 11.64 1.62
C LEU A 292 11.67 10.59 0.54
N LYS A 293 11.39 10.96 -0.71
CA LYS A 293 11.76 10.20 -1.92
C LYS A 293 12.94 10.88 -2.59
N ILE A 294 14.01 10.13 -2.82
CA ILE A 294 15.16 10.54 -3.62
C ILE A 294 15.14 9.71 -4.90
N SER A 295 14.82 10.34 -6.02
CA SER A 295 14.87 9.67 -7.33
C SER A 295 16.32 9.46 -7.74
N LEU A 296 16.64 8.24 -8.13
CA LEU A 296 17.97 7.84 -8.58
C LEU A 296 17.87 7.75 -10.10
N GLU A 297 18.03 8.87 -10.79
CA GLU A 297 18.03 8.86 -12.26
C GLU A 297 19.23 8.06 -12.77
N ASN A 298 19.02 7.33 -13.86
CA ASN A 298 20.14 6.79 -14.63
C ASN A 298 20.95 8.01 -15.08
N GLY A 299 22.21 8.10 -14.67
CA GLY A 299 23.15 9.01 -15.30
C GLY A 299 23.19 8.67 -16.80
N GLY A 300 22.52 9.51 -17.59
CA GLY A 300 22.69 9.60 -19.04
C GLY A 300 23.82 10.57 -19.35
#